data_AF-A0A0B1TCG4-F1
#
_entry.id   AF-A0A0B1TCG4-F1
#
_cell.length_a   1.000
_cell.length_b   1.000
_cell.length_c   1.000
_cell.angle_alpha   90.00
_cell.angle_beta   90.00
_cell.angle_gamma   90.00
#
_symmetry.space_group_name_H-M   'P 1'
#
loop_
_entity.id
_entity.type
_entity.pdbx_description
1 polymer ?
#
loop_
_entity_poly.entity_id
_entity_poly.type
_entity_poly.pdbx_seq_one_letter_code
_entity_poly.pdbx_strand_id
1 'polypeptide(L)'
;MGAGPLVAELIAVFVLTALLLNKYADWRRHHLIVIISTFIGWYFSFIIIFVLPLDVAITFYHRCEVEQARLINSTDSEALFCEEPGGYIPDAVLLCLWRVVYWSAQVLTWLVLPFMQSYVNAGDFTAYGKVKAALFNNAVYYGLYMVVFALLLVYAIVKGVVINTEHLKVILVSASNTWGLFLLVVLLGYGFVELPRSLWYMGSRDYLLNKTYFNIDKMSGDKNEAEDGIKETYREARAVLNLLKNEHGAREKAQIIVSKFPEEVIDELFPARNAMEFSSLNASDIRSVNSDKYLIRLHKRVISAIQYHHRTTAQWR
;
A
#
# COMPACT_ATOMS: atom_id res chain seq x y z
N MET A 1 -1.34 38.71 -4.02
CA MET A 1 0.01 38.06 -3.96
C MET A 1 -0.10 36.77 -4.77
N GLY A 2 0.59 36.65 -5.90
CA GLY A 2 0.32 35.58 -6.89
C GLY A 2 0.62 34.15 -6.44
N ALA A 3 0.56 33.19 -7.37
CA ALA A 3 0.75 31.74 -7.14
C ALA A 3 2.12 31.30 -6.58
N GLY A 4 3.04 32.22 -6.31
CA GLY A 4 4.40 31.96 -5.85
C GLY A 4 4.50 31.10 -4.57
N PRO A 5 3.73 31.40 -3.50
CA PRO A 5 3.73 30.60 -2.28
C PRO A 5 3.32 29.15 -2.52
N LEU A 6 2.23 28.93 -3.27
CA LEU A 6 1.76 27.59 -3.64
C LEU A 6 2.80 26.82 -4.44
N VAL A 7 3.45 27.45 -5.41
CA VAL A 7 4.50 26.79 -6.22
C VAL A 7 5.69 26.39 -5.34
N ALA A 8 6.11 27.26 -4.42
CA ALA A 8 7.17 26.94 -3.47
C ALA A 8 6.79 25.76 -2.56
N GLU A 9 5.55 25.72 -2.08
CA GLU A 9 5.02 24.60 -1.29
C GLU A 9 5.01 23.29 -2.09
N LEU A 10 4.52 23.30 -3.33
CA LEU A 10 4.52 22.11 -4.19
C LEU A 10 5.93 21.58 -4.44
N ILE A 11 6.90 22.46 -4.69
CA ILE A 11 8.31 22.07 -4.86
C ILE A 11 8.87 21.51 -3.55
N ALA A 12 8.59 22.14 -2.41
CA ALA A 12 9.04 21.68 -1.11
C ALA A 12 8.49 20.28 -0.79
N VAL A 13 7.20 20.04 -1.06
CA VAL A 13 6.58 18.73 -0.88
C VAL A 13 7.18 17.69 -1.83
N PHE A 14 7.47 18.06 -3.09
CA PHE A 14 8.14 17.18 -4.04
C PHE A 14 9.54 16.75 -3.58
N VAL A 15 10.33 17.69 -3.05
CA VAL A 15 11.66 17.39 -2.49
C VAL A 15 11.52 16.53 -1.24
N LEU A 16 10.57 16.84 -0.36
CA LEU A 16 10.32 16.07 0.85
C LEU A 16 9.93 14.62 0.53
N THR A 17 9.00 14.40 -0.39
CA THR A 17 8.61 13.05 -0.82
C THR A 17 9.77 12.29 -1.42
N ALA A 18 10.59 12.96 -2.23
CA ALA A 18 11.77 12.37 -2.83
C ALA A 18 12.76 11.91 -1.75
N LEU A 19 13.06 12.76 -0.76
CA LEU A 19 13.96 12.45 0.35
C LEU A 19 13.43 11.29 1.20
N LEU A 20 12.13 11.31 1.54
CA LEU A 20 11.50 10.23 2.31
C LEU A 20 11.52 8.92 1.53
N LEU A 21 11.19 8.93 0.24
CA LEU A 21 11.21 7.73 -0.56
C LEU A 21 12.62 7.16 -0.70
N ASN A 22 13.65 8.01 -0.84
CA ASN A 22 15.03 7.54 -0.87
C ASN A 22 15.45 6.92 0.47
N LYS A 23 15.03 7.53 1.59
CA LYS A 23 15.32 7.03 2.95
C LYS A 23 14.68 5.69 3.23
N TYR A 24 13.42 5.48 2.82
CA TYR A 24 12.65 4.29 3.19
C TYR A 24 12.68 3.17 2.14
N ALA A 25 12.88 3.49 0.86
CA ALA A 25 12.77 2.52 -0.23
C ALA A 25 14.07 2.28 -1.00
N ASP A 26 15.16 3.04 -0.78
CA ASP A 26 16.44 2.88 -1.51
C ASP A 26 16.27 2.69 -3.04
N TRP A 27 16.20 3.80 -3.78
CA TRP A 27 15.78 3.83 -5.19
C TRP A 27 16.56 2.92 -6.15
N ARG A 28 17.76 2.47 -5.75
CA ARG A 28 18.59 1.60 -6.58
C ARG A 28 18.15 0.14 -6.56
N ARG A 29 17.40 -0.28 -5.55
CA ARG A 29 17.02 -1.70 -5.35
C ARG A 29 15.68 -2.07 -5.97
N HIS A 30 14.84 -1.09 -6.29
CA HIS A 30 13.45 -1.33 -6.70
C HIS A 30 13.16 -0.96 -8.14
N HIS A 31 12.14 -1.63 -8.70
CA HIS A 31 11.70 -1.39 -10.06
C HIS A 31 11.07 0.01 -10.19
N LEU A 32 11.36 0.69 -11.29
CA LEU A 32 10.96 2.08 -11.54
C LEU A 32 9.44 2.31 -11.40
N ILE A 33 8.61 1.36 -11.85
CA ILE A 33 7.15 1.48 -11.74
C ILE A 33 6.70 1.56 -10.26
N VAL A 34 7.32 0.79 -9.37
CA VAL A 34 6.99 0.81 -7.93
C VAL A 34 7.38 2.16 -7.34
N ILE A 35 8.59 2.64 -7.64
CA ILE A 35 9.09 3.93 -7.17
C ILE A 35 8.15 5.06 -7.61
N ILE A 36 7.81 5.13 -8.90
CA ILE A 36 6.92 6.17 -9.43
C ILE A 36 5.54 6.10 -8.80
N SER A 37 4.96 4.90 -8.69
CA SER A 37 3.60 4.73 -8.17
C SER A 37 3.51 5.10 -6.68
N THR A 38 4.50 4.70 -5.88
CA THR A 38 4.60 5.10 -4.47
C THR A 38 4.86 6.60 -4.34
N PHE A 39 5.75 7.18 -5.17
CA PHE A 39 6.03 8.61 -5.18
C PHE A 39 4.76 9.43 -5.44
N ILE A 40 4.02 9.09 -6.50
CA ILE A 40 2.76 9.76 -6.87
C ILE A 40 1.75 9.67 -5.73
N GLY A 41 1.60 8.49 -5.13
CA GLY A 41 0.70 8.29 -3.99
C GLY A 41 1.05 9.18 -2.80
N TRP A 42 2.31 9.18 -2.36
CA TRP A 42 2.76 9.99 -1.23
C TRP A 42 2.69 11.49 -1.52
N TYR A 43 3.07 11.90 -2.73
CA TYR A 43 3.03 13.28 -3.17
C TYR A 43 1.61 13.84 -3.10
N PHE A 44 0.62 13.14 -3.65
CA PHE A 44 -0.77 13.60 -3.55
C PHE A 44 -1.31 13.60 -2.13
N SER A 45 -0.96 12.61 -1.30
CA SER A 45 -1.35 12.63 0.11
C SER A 45 -0.80 13.84 0.87
N PHE A 46 0.47 14.21 0.65
CA PHE A 46 1.07 15.36 1.34
C PHE A 46 0.63 16.71 0.78
N ILE A 47 0.39 16.81 -0.54
CA ILE A 47 -0.11 18.05 -1.14
C ILE A 47 -1.47 18.46 -0.57
N ILE A 48 -2.37 17.50 -0.30
CA ILE A 48 -3.71 17.78 0.21
C ILE A 48 -3.67 18.60 1.50
N ILE A 49 -2.64 18.41 2.33
CA ILE A 49 -2.44 19.16 3.59
C ILE A 49 -2.33 20.67 3.34
N PHE A 50 -1.76 21.08 2.20
CA PHE A 50 -1.54 22.49 1.84
C PHE A 50 -2.63 23.03 0.90
N VAL A 51 -3.03 22.23 -0.09
CA VAL A 51 -4.03 22.65 -1.08
C VAL A 51 -5.43 22.78 -0.49
N LEU A 52 -5.80 21.94 0.48
CA LEU A 52 -7.15 21.99 1.07
C LEU A 52 -7.39 23.28 1.87
N PRO A 53 -6.49 23.73 2.77
CA PRO A 53 -6.62 25.05 3.39
C PRO A 53 -6.68 26.20 2.39
N LEU A 54 -5.89 26.15 1.30
CA LEU A 54 -5.91 27.16 0.26
C LEU A 54 -7.25 27.19 -0.49
N ASP A 55 -7.81 26.03 -0.85
CA ASP A 55 -9.13 25.91 -1.48
C ASP A 55 -10.24 26.52 -0.60
N VAL A 56 -10.19 26.22 0.70
CA VAL A 56 -11.10 26.82 1.68
C VAL A 56 -10.93 28.35 1.74
N ALA A 57 -9.70 28.86 1.74
CA ALA A 57 -9.42 30.29 1.74
C ALA A 57 -9.92 30.99 0.46
N ILE A 58 -9.72 30.38 -0.71
CA ILE A 58 -10.23 30.86 -2.00
C ILE A 58 -11.77 30.89 -1.99
N THR A 59 -12.40 29.86 -1.43
CA THR A 59 -13.86 29.81 -1.30
C THR A 59 -14.40 30.93 -0.40
N PHE A 60 -13.73 31.21 0.71
CA PHE A 60 -14.09 32.35 1.59
C PHE A 60 -13.88 33.69 0.90
N TYR A 61 -12.81 33.84 0.12
CA TYR A 61 -12.55 35.03 -0.68
C TYR A 61 -13.68 35.29 -1.69
N HIS A 62 -14.06 34.29 -2.49
CA HIS A 62 -15.16 34.43 -3.44
C HIS A 62 -16.50 34.73 -2.78
N ARG A 63 -16.76 34.15 -1.60
CA ARG A 63 -17.95 34.49 -0.81
C ARG A 63 -17.93 35.95 -0.38
N CYS A 64 -16.78 36.47 0.06
CA CYS A 64 -16.60 37.87 0.42
C CYS A 64 -16.89 38.79 -0.78
N GLU A 65 -16.35 38.48 -1.96
CA GLU A 65 -16.61 39.28 -3.18
C GLU A 65 -18.10 39.35 -3.53
N VAL A 66 -18.81 38.23 -3.41
CA VAL A 66 -20.27 38.18 -3.66
C VAL A 66 -21.04 38.99 -2.62
N GLU A 67 -20.66 38.92 -1.34
CA GLU A 67 -21.29 39.70 -0.28
C GLU A 67 -21.01 41.21 -0.44
N GLN A 68 -19.79 41.59 -0.82
CA GLN A 68 -19.43 42.97 -1.15
C GLN A 68 -20.27 43.51 -2.32
N ALA A 69 -20.42 42.74 -3.40
CA ALA A 69 -21.24 43.14 -4.55
C ALA A 69 -22.72 43.34 -4.17
N ARG A 70 -23.24 42.59 -3.20
CA ARG A 70 -24.61 42.77 -2.67
C ARG A 70 -24.73 44.04 -1.84
N LEU A 71 -23.75 44.34 -0.99
CA LEU A 71 -23.75 45.53 -0.12
C LEU A 71 -23.66 46.84 -0.91
N ILE A 72 -22.87 46.87 -1.99
CA ILE A 72 -22.77 48.02 -2.90
C ILE A 72 -24.14 48.35 -3.53
N ASN A 73 -24.96 47.34 -3.82
CA ASN A 73 -26.28 47.52 -4.41
C ASN A 73 -27.36 47.99 -3.43
N SER A 74 -27.16 47.85 -2.11
CA SER A 74 -28.19 48.14 -1.10
C SER A 74 -28.15 49.54 -0.47
N THR A 75 -27.19 50.40 -0.86
CA THR A 75 -26.96 51.76 -0.33
C THR A 75 -26.70 51.85 1.19
N ASP A 76 -25.60 52.49 1.55
CA ASP A 76 -25.04 52.70 2.90
C ASP A 76 -24.51 51.46 3.63
N SER A 77 -23.24 51.12 3.38
CA SER A 77 -22.37 50.47 4.36
C SER A 77 -20.89 50.59 3.95
N GLU A 78 -20.01 50.64 4.96
CA GLU A 78 -18.55 50.67 4.84
C GLU A 78 -18.03 49.61 3.86
N ALA A 79 -16.98 49.95 3.10
CA ALA A 79 -16.38 49.04 2.13
C ALA A 79 -15.79 47.81 2.85
N LEU A 80 -16.42 46.64 2.67
CA LEU A 80 -15.87 45.36 3.06
C LEU A 80 -14.59 45.10 2.24
N PHE A 81 -13.44 44.99 2.90
CA PHE A 81 -12.17 44.67 2.24
C PHE A 81 -12.00 43.16 2.14
N CYS A 82 -12.06 42.63 0.92
CA CYS A 82 -11.76 41.23 0.65
C CYS A 82 -10.27 41.08 0.31
N GLU A 83 -9.51 40.46 1.21
CA GLU A 83 -8.07 40.21 1.00
C GLU A 83 -7.85 38.93 0.17
N GLU A 84 -7.11 39.04 -0.91
CA GLU A 84 -6.72 37.90 -1.74
C GLU A 84 -5.79 36.96 -0.95
N PRO A 85 -6.13 35.66 -0.81
CA PRO A 85 -5.29 34.73 -0.08
C PRO A 85 -3.92 34.55 -0.76
N GLY A 86 -2.87 34.41 0.04
CA GLY A 86 -1.54 34.11 -0.48
C GLY A 86 -1.52 32.78 -1.25
N GLY A 87 -1.04 32.81 -2.49
CA GLY A 87 -1.07 31.63 -3.36
C GLY A 87 -2.36 31.45 -4.16
N TYR A 88 -3.20 32.49 -4.27
CA TYR A 88 -4.39 32.49 -5.11
C TYR A 88 -4.09 31.96 -6.52
N ILE A 89 -4.96 31.07 -7.00
CA ILE A 89 -4.93 30.47 -8.32
C ILE A 89 -6.32 30.54 -8.95
N PRO A 90 -6.42 30.65 -10.29
CA PRO A 90 -7.72 30.66 -10.97
C PRO A 90 -8.50 29.36 -10.75
N ASP A 91 -9.83 29.45 -10.65
CA ASP A 91 -10.73 28.31 -10.45
C ASP A 91 -10.51 27.16 -11.45
N ALA A 92 -10.21 27.50 -12.70
CA ALA A 92 -9.94 26.51 -13.74
C ALA A 92 -8.70 25.65 -13.42
N VAL A 93 -7.66 26.26 -12.83
CA VAL A 93 -6.43 25.58 -12.43
C VAL A 93 -6.68 24.72 -11.21
N LEU A 94 -7.39 25.25 -10.20
CA LEU A 94 -7.76 24.52 -9.00
C LEU A 94 -8.61 23.28 -9.33
N LEU A 95 -9.61 23.44 -10.20
CA LEU A 95 -10.44 22.33 -10.69
C LEU A 95 -9.63 21.28 -11.45
N CYS A 96 -8.67 21.71 -12.28
CA CYS A 96 -7.79 20.81 -13.00
C CYS A 96 -6.89 20.02 -12.04
N LEU A 97 -6.30 20.70 -11.05
CA LEU A 97 -5.46 20.10 -10.01
C LEU A 97 -6.25 19.03 -9.25
N TRP A 98 -7.43 19.35 -8.73
CA TRP A 98 -8.26 18.39 -8.01
C TRP A 98 -8.70 17.22 -8.89
N ARG A 99 -8.98 17.45 -10.18
CA ARG A 99 -9.31 16.37 -11.12
C ARG A 99 -8.14 15.42 -11.33
N VAL A 100 -6.92 15.95 -11.47
CA VAL A 100 -5.71 15.14 -11.60
C VAL A 100 -5.49 14.34 -10.32
N VAL A 101 -5.51 14.97 -9.15
CA VAL A 101 -5.34 14.30 -7.85
C VAL A 101 -6.38 13.21 -7.65
N TYR A 102 -7.66 13.51 -7.92
CA TYR A 102 -8.76 12.56 -7.74
C TYR A 102 -8.60 11.32 -8.63
N TRP A 103 -8.49 11.49 -9.96
CA TRP A 103 -8.48 10.35 -10.86
C TRP A 103 -7.20 9.53 -10.76
N SER A 104 -6.07 10.17 -10.54
CA SER A 104 -4.81 9.47 -10.31
C SER A 104 -4.84 8.66 -9.02
N ALA A 105 -5.35 9.23 -7.91
CA ALA A 105 -5.52 8.50 -6.65
C ALA A 105 -6.48 7.31 -6.80
N GLN A 106 -7.56 7.47 -7.57
CA GLN A 106 -8.51 6.38 -7.84
C GLN A 106 -7.86 5.23 -8.62
N VAL A 107 -7.13 5.55 -9.70
CA VAL A 107 -6.41 4.53 -10.47
C VAL A 107 -5.33 3.86 -9.62
N LEU A 108 -4.59 4.64 -8.82
CA LEU A 108 -3.54 4.12 -7.98
C LEU A 108 -4.10 3.14 -6.92
N THR A 109 -5.20 3.52 -6.27
CA THR A 109 -5.82 2.78 -5.16
C THR A 109 -6.51 1.51 -5.64
N TRP A 110 -7.30 1.59 -6.72
CA TRP A 110 -8.15 0.48 -7.16
C TRP A 110 -7.52 -0.41 -8.23
N LEU A 111 -6.46 0.02 -8.90
CA LEU A 111 -5.84 -0.75 -9.98
C LEU A 111 -4.37 -1.04 -9.69
N VAL A 112 -3.56 0.00 -9.54
CA VAL A 112 -2.10 -0.13 -9.60
C VAL A 112 -1.54 -0.80 -8.33
N LEU A 113 -1.87 -0.30 -7.14
CA LEU A 113 -1.32 -0.84 -5.89
C LEU A 113 -1.77 -2.28 -5.60
N PRO A 114 -3.06 -2.64 -5.72
CA PRO A 114 -3.50 -4.03 -5.52
C PRO A 114 -2.89 -5.00 -6.54
N PHE A 115 -2.72 -4.55 -7.78
CA PHE A 115 -2.01 -5.32 -8.81
C PHE A 115 -0.54 -5.54 -8.44
N MET A 116 0.18 -4.50 -8.05
CA MET A 116 1.59 -4.61 -7.63
C MET A 116 1.76 -5.55 -6.45
N GLN A 117 0.91 -5.43 -5.42
CA GLN A 117 0.94 -6.30 -4.25
C GLN A 117 0.73 -7.77 -4.64
N SER A 118 -0.28 -8.04 -5.48
CA SER A 118 -0.56 -9.40 -5.95
C SER A 118 0.54 -9.96 -6.87
N TYR A 119 1.19 -9.10 -7.66
CA TYR A 119 2.30 -9.49 -8.55
C TYR A 119 3.56 -9.89 -7.78
N VAL A 120 3.93 -9.12 -6.74
CA VAL A 120 5.10 -9.43 -5.91
C VAL A 120 4.88 -10.71 -5.09
N ASN A 121 3.63 -10.97 -4.69
CA ASN A 121 3.26 -12.16 -3.92
C ASN A 121 2.96 -13.40 -4.79
N ALA A 122 3.08 -13.31 -6.12
CA ALA A 122 2.86 -14.43 -7.03
C ALA A 122 4.10 -15.36 -7.10
N GLY A 123 3.86 -16.67 -6.94
CA GLY A 123 4.90 -17.70 -6.99
C GLY A 123 5.25 -18.20 -8.39
N ASP A 124 4.61 -17.69 -9.44
CA ASP A 124 4.88 -18.08 -10.82
C ASP A 124 6.32 -17.72 -11.24
N PHE A 125 6.95 -18.58 -12.04
CA PHE A 125 8.32 -18.38 -12.49
C PHE A 125 8.43 -17.42 -13.68
N THR A 126 7.38 -17.27 -14.47
CA THR A 126 7.35 -16.41 -15.65
C THR A 126 6.62 -15.09 -15.36
N ALA A 127 7.05 -14.00 -15.99
CA ALA A 127 6.39 -12.70 -15.84
C ALA A 127 4.91 -12.75 -16.27
N TYR A 128 4.61 -13.46 -17.36
CA TYR A 128 3.24 -13.67 -17.83
C TYR A 128 2.39 -14.45 -16.81
N GLY A 129 2.94 -15.51 -16.21
CA GLY A 129 2.28 -16.26 -15.15
C GLY A 129 1.95 -15.38 -13.95
N LYS A 130 2.91 -14.55 -13.51
CA LYS A 130 2.70 -13.60 -12.41
C LYS A 130 1.62 -12.57 -12.70
N VAL A 131 1.59 -12.00 -13.91
CA VAL A 131 0.52 -11.05 -14.32
C VAL A 131 -0.83 -11.74 -14.29
N LYS A 132 -0.94 -12.95 -14.85
CA LYS A 132 -2.19 -13.72 -14.87
C LYS A 132 -2.67 -14.05 -13.46
N ALA A 133 -1.77 -14.51 -12.59
CA ALA A 133 -2.08 -14.82 -11.19
C ALA A 133 -2.50 -13.56 -10.42
N ALA A 134 -1.82 -12.43 -10.64
CA ALA A 134 -2.16 -11.16 -10.01
C ALA A 134 -3.54 -10.64 -10.44
N LEU A 135 -3.84 -10.71 -11.74
CA LEU A 135 -5.17 -10.37 -12.26
C LEU A 135 -6.25 -11.29 -11.72
N PHE A 136 -6.00 -12.60 -11.66
CA PHE A 136 -6.98 -13.55 -11.13
C PHE A 136 -7.28 -13.32 -9.66
N ASN A 137 -6.24 -13.16 -8.81
CA ASN A 137 -6.44 -12.91 -7.39
C ASN A 137 -7.25 -11.62 -7.16
N ASN A 138 -6.89 -10.52 -7.85
CA ASN A 138 -7.64 -9.28 -7.76
C ASN A 138 -9.06 -9.39 -8.32
N ALA A 139 -9.26 -10.12 -9.42
CA ALA A 139 -10.59 -10.34 -10.00
C ALA A 139 -11.51 -11.12 -9.05
N VAL A 140 -10.98 -12.06 -8.26
CA VAL A 140 -11.76 -12.76 -7.22
C VAL A 140 -12.21 -11.77 -6.13
N TYR A 141 -11.31 -10.93 -5.63
CA TYR A 141 -11.66 -9.91 -4.62
C TYR A 141 -12.67 -8.89 -5.17
N TYR A 142 -12.45 -8.34 -6.36
CA TYR A 142 -13.39 -7.41 -6.99
C TYR A 142 -14.70 -8.07 -7.38
N GLY A 143 -14.69 -9.34 -7.76
CA GLY A 143 -15.90 -10.12 -8.02
C GLY A 143 -16.80 -10.18 -6.79
N LEU A 144 -16.23 -10.43 -5.60
CA LEU A 144 -16.98 -10.39 -4.35
C LEU A 144 -17.60 -9.01 -4.09
N TYR A 145 -16.82 -7.93 -4.24
CA TYR A 145 -17.32 -6.56 -4.09
C TYR A 145 -18.45 -6.24 -5.08
N MET A 146 -18.31 -6.69 -6.33
CA MET A 146 -19.32 -6.51 -7.38
C MET A 146 -20.62 -7.25 -7.07
N VAL A 147 -20.56 -8.45 -6.45
CA VAL A 147 -21.77 -9.17 -6.01
C VAL A 147 -22.51 -8.38 -4.93
N VAL A 148 -21.79 -7.89 -3.91
CA VAL A 148 -22.39 -7.06 -2.85
C VAL A 148 -22.99 -5.78 -3.43
N PHE A 149 -22.26 -5.11 -4.33
CA PHE A 149 -22.73 -3.92 -5.01
C PHE A 149 -23.98 -4.18 -5.86
N ALA A 150 -24.03 -5.30 -6.59
CA ALA A 150 -25.19 -5.69 -7.38
C ALA A 150 -26.44 -5.93 -6.50
N LEU A 151 -26.29 -6.57 -5.34
CA LEU A 151 -27.39 -6.75 -4.39
C LEU A 151 -27.93 -5.41 -3.88
N LEU A 152 -27.05 -4.45 -3.57
CA LEU A 152 -27.44 -3.10 -3.17
C LEU A 152 -28.13 -2.33 -4.30
N LEU A 153 -27.67 -2.50 -5.55
CA LEU A 153 -28.34 -1.91 -6.70
C LEU A 153 -29.73 -2.51 -6.92
N VAL A 154 -29.89 -3.83 -6.84
CA VAL A 154 -31.21 -4.48 -6.95
C VAL A 154 -32.15 -3.94 -5.87
N TYR A 155 -31.68 -3.81 -4.63
CA TYR A 155 -32.45 -3.19 -3.55
C TYR A 155 -32.86 -1.74 -3.88
N ALA A 156 -31.95 -0.93 -4.41
CA ALA A 156 -32.24 0.45 -4.80
C ALA A 156 -33.29 0.54 -5.93
N ILE A 157 -33.22 -0.35 -6.93
CA ILE A 157 -34.22 -0.43 -8.02
C ILE A 157 -35.60 -0.78 -7.45
N VAL A 158 -35.68 -1.78 -6.54
CA VAL A 158 -36.94 -2.17 -5.89
C VAL A 158 -37.55 -1.01 -5.10
N LYS A 159 -36.71 -0.13 -4.53
CA LYS A 159 -37.14 1.10 -3.85
C LYS A 159 -37.49 2.25 -4.79
N GLY A 160 -37.46 2.04 -6.11
CA GLY A 160 -37.92 3.00 -7.12
C GLY A 160 -36.83 3.93 -7.65
N VAL A 161 -35.54 3.63 -7.46
CA VAL A 161 -34.45 4.45 -8.00
C VAL A 161 -34.29 4.20 -9.50
N VAL A 162 -34.42 5.26 -10.32
CA VAL A 162 -34.20 5.19 -11.77
C VAL A 162 -32.69 5.11 -12.05
N ILE A 163 -32.26 4.03 -12.68
CA ILE A 163 -30.86 3.85 -13.08
C ILE A 163 -30.65 4.45 -14.46
N ASN A 164 -30.06 5.64 -14.50
CA ASN A 164 -29.43 6.19 -15.71
C ASN A 164 -27.90 6.00 -15.63
N THR A 165 -27.20 6.07 -16.77
CA THR A 165 -25.72 5.97 -16.83
C THR A 165 -25.04 7.05 -15.99
N GLU A 166 -25.58 8.27 -15.99
CA GLU A 166 -25.11 9.36 -15.13
C GLU A 166 -25.32 9.07 -13.64
N HIS A 167 -26.51 8.57 -13.28
CA HIS A 167 -26.81 8.19 -11.89
C HIS A 167 -25.92 7.03 -11.43
N LEU A 168 -25.67 6.04 -12.28
CA LEU A 168 -24.77 4.92 -11.96
C LEU A 168 -23.34 5.40 -11.71
N LYS A 169 -22.84 6.33 -12.53
CA LYS A 169 -21.51 6.94 -12.34
C LYS A 169 -21.43 7.66 -10.99
N VAL A 170 -22.45 8.45 -10.64
CA VAL A 170 -22.51 9.16 -9.35
C VAL A 170 -22.56 8.17 -8.19
N ILE A 171 -23.36 7.10 -8.29
CA ILE A 171 -23.44 6.06 -7.26
C ILE A 171 -22.08 5.38 -7.06
N LEU A 172 -21.36 5.04 -8.14
CA LEU A 172 -20.03 4.41 -8.06
C LEU A 172 -18.98 5.33 -7.40
N VAL A 173 -18.96 6.60 -7.82
CA VAL A 173 -18.07 7.61 -7.21
C VAL A 173 -18.37 7.78 -5.72
N SER A 174 -19.64 7.91 -5.37
CA SER A 174 -20.08 8.04 -3.97
C SER A 174 -19.75 6.78 -3.16
N ALA A 175 -19.96 5.58 -3.70
CA ALA A 175 -19.63 4.33 -3.03
C ALA A 175 -18.12 4.20 -2.75
N SER A 176 -17.27 4.55 -3.72
CA SER A 176 -15.82 4.58 -3.52
C SER A 176 -15.41 5.57 -2.42
N ASN A 177 -16.04 6.75 -2.38
CA ASN A 177 -15.75 7.76 -1.36
C ASN A 177 -16.23 7.30 0.03
N THR A 178 -17.38 6.63 0.12
CA THR A 178 -17.89 6.05 1.36
C THR A 178 -16.94 5.00 1.93
N TRP A 179 -16.31 4.19 1.08
CA TRP A 179 -15.28 3.24 1.52
C TRP A 179 -14.09 3.96 2.17
N GLY A 180 -13.60 5.05 1.56
CA GLY A 180 -12.54 5.87 2.13
C GLY A 180 -12.93 6.52 3.46
N LEU A 181 -14.15 7.08 3.55
CA LEU A 181 -14.67 7.68 4.78
C LEU A 181 -14.87 6.65 5.89
N PHE A 182 -15.35 5.45 5.56
CA PHE A 182 -15.48 4.36 6.52
C PHE A 182 -14.12 3.98 7.12
N LEU A 183 -13.09 3.80 6.28
CA LEU A 183 -11.73 3.54 6.74
C LEU A 183 -11.19 4.70 7.58
N LEU A 184 -11.44 5.95 7.17
CA LEU A 184 -11.06 7.12 7.94
C LEU A 184 -11.67 7.06 9.34
N VAL A 185 -12.99 6.86 9.47
CA VAL A 185 -13.66 6.79 10.78
C VAL A 185 -13.06 5.69 11.66
N VAL A 186 -12.80 4.50 11.10
CA VAL A 186 -12.20 3.39 11.85
C VAL A 186 -10.77 3.70 12.30
N LEU A 187 -9.94 4.28 11.43
CA LEU A 187 -8.53 4.57 11.72
C LEU A 187 -8.34 5.82 12.58
N LEU A 188 -9.25 6.80 12.47
CA LEU A 188 -9.21 8.05 13.21
C LEU A 188 -9.36 7.82 14.71
N GLY A 189 -10.12 6.79 15.11
CA GLY A 189 -10.22 6.38 16.52
C GLY A 189 -8.86 6.04 17.13
N TYR A 190 -8.01 5.32 16.38
CA TYR A 190 -6.64 5.04 16.82
C TYR A 190 -5.80 6.32 16.89
N GLY A 191 -5.89 7.18 15.87
CA GLY A 191 -5.14 8.43 15.79
C GLY A 191 -5.45 9.42 16.92
N PHE A 192 -6.73 9.57 17.30
CA PHE A 192 -7.12 10.51 18.37
C PHE A 192 -6.97 9.96 19.79
N VAL A 193 -7.07 8.64 19.98
CA VAL A 193 -7.05 8.06 21.33
C VAL A 193 -5.69 7.44 21.66
N GLU A 194 -5.21 6.52 20.82
CA GLU A 194 -4.02 5.73 21.14
C GLU A 194 -2.74 6.55 20.99
N LEU A 195 -2.65 7.45 20.01
CA LEU A 195 -1.44 8.26 19.82
C LEU A 195 -1.19 9.23 20.99
N PRO A 196 -2.14 10.08 21.44
CA PRO A 196 -1.90 10.94 22.60
C PRO A 196 -1.67 10.15 23.89
N ARG A 197 -2.42 9.05 24.08
CA ARG A 197 -2.21 8.13 25.21
C ARG A 197 -0.80 7.55 25.21
N SER A 198 -0.31 7.10 24.05
CA SER A 198 1.04 6.57 23.90
C SER A 198 2.08 7.64 24.26
N LEU A 199 1.92 8.88 23.78
CA LEU A 199 2.82 9.98 24.11
C LEU A 199 2.81 10.32 25.61
N TRP A 200 1.63 10.31 26.24
CA TRP A 200 1.49 10.53 27.68
C TRP A 200 2.24 9.46 28.49
N TYR A 201 2.07 8.19 28.13
CA TYR A 201 2.74 7.07 28.78
C TYR A 201 4.23 6.94 28.45
N MET A 202 4.71 7.53 27.35
CA MET A 202 6.16 7.64 27.10
C MET A 202 6.85 8.52 28.13
N GLY A 203 6.12 9.43 28.81
CA GLY A 203 6.65 10.24 29.91
C GLY A 203 6.89 9.47 31.21
N SER A 204 6.21 8.32 31.43
CA SER A 204 6.36 7.52 32.65
C SER A 204 7.39 6.40 32.47
N ARG A 205 8.54 6.55 33.15
CA ARG A 205 9.69 5.65 33.00
C ARG A 205 9.37 4.20 33.35
N ASP A 206 8.63 3.94 34.41
CA ASP A 206 8.32 2.57 34.86
C ASP A 206 7.40 1.85 33.88
N TYR A 207 6.37 2.53 33.38
CA TYR A 207 5.48 1.97 32.37
C TYR A 207 6.22 1.73 31.05
N LEU A 208 7.02 2.70 30.61
CA LEU A 208 7.81 2.59 29.39
C LEU A 208 8.79 1.42 29.48
N LEU A 209 9.46 1.24 30.61
CA LEU A 209 10.39 0.14 30.84
C LEU A 209 9.68 -1.21 30.76
N ASN A 210 8.58 -1.39 31.49
CA ASN A 210 7.81 -2.64 31.47
C ASN A 210 7.22 -2.95 30.09
N LYS A 211 6.69 -1.94 29.40
CA LYS A 211 6.17 -2.08 28.03
C LYS A 211 7.28 -2.45 27.06
N THR A 212 8.46 -1.86 27.20
CA THR A 212 9.61 -2.15 26.33
C THR A 212 10.12 -3.57 26.56
N TYR A 213 10.22 -4.03 27.81
CA TYR A 213 10.57 -5.43 28.09
C TYR A 213 9.58 -6.42 27.47
N PHE A 214 8.27 -6.16 27.60
CA PHE A 214 7.24 -6.98 26.96
C PHE A 214 7.36 -6.97 25.42
N ASN A 215 7.59 -5.80 24.82
CA ASN A 215 7.75 -5.67 23.38
C ASN A 215 9.01 -6.38 22.87
N ILE A 216 10.13 -6.30 23.59
CA ILE A 216 11.37 -7.00 23.23
C ILE A 216 11.15 -8.51 23.24
N ASP A 217 10.50 -9.05 24.27
CA ASP A 217 10.18 -10.48 24.35
C ASP A 217 9.33 -10.93 23.16
N LYS A 218 8.26 -10.17 22.86
CA LYS A 218 7.42 -10.42 21.68
C LYS A 218 8.21 -10.37 20.37
N MET A 219 9.01 -9.32 20.17
CA MET A 219 9.80 -9.14 18.95
C MET A 219 10.87 -10.22 18.79
N SER A 220 11.45 -10.70 19.90
CA SER A 220 12.36 -11.84 19.92
C SER A 220 11.64 -13.12 19.51
N GLY A 221 10.42 -13.34 20.01
CA GLY A 221 9.56 -14.46 19.60
C GLY A 221 9.26 -14.43 18.11
N ASP A 222 8.78 -13.30 17.59
CA ASP A 222 8.45 -13.11 16.18
C ASP A 222 9.69 -13.31 15.27
N LYS A 223 10.86 -12.86 15.72
CA LYS A 223 12.14 -13.07 15.00
C LYS A 223 12.52 -14.55 14.96
N ASN A 224 12.46 -15.25 16.10
CA ASN A 224 12.79 -16.67 16.17
C ASN A 224 11.85 -17.50 15.27
N GLU A 225 10.55 -17.22 15.29
CA GLU A 225 9.58 -17.87 14.41
C GLU A 225 9.90 -17.62 12.92
N ALA A 226 10.32 -16.40 12.57
CA ALA A 226 10.71 -16.07 11.21
C ALA A 226 11.99 -16.81 10.76
N GLU A 227 12.99 -16.93 11.63
CA GLU A 227 14.21 -17.70 11.38
C GLU A 227 13.91 -19.19 11.19
N ASP A 228 13.04 -19.77 12.03
CA ASP A 228 12.64 -21.16 11.91
C ASP A 228 11.83 -21.43 10.63
N GLY A 229 10.93 -20.51 10.26
CA GLY A 229 10.22 -20.57 8.99
C GLY A 229 11.14 -20.52 7.76
N ILE A 230 12.19 -19.71 7.79
CA ILE A 230 13.23 -19.72 6.74
C ILE A 230 13.98 -21.06 6.73
N LYS A 231 14.40 -21.57 7.91
CA LYS A 231 15.12 -22.85 7.98
C LYS A 231 14.29 -24.00 7.41
N GLU A 232 13.01 -24.08 7.77
CA GLU A 232 12.10 -25.12 7.27
C GLU A 232 11.94 -25.04 5.75
N THR A 233 11.62 -23.85 5.23
CA THR A 233 11.41 -23.65 3.79
C THR A 233 12.69 -23.82 2.97
N TYR A 234 13.86 -23.49 3.53
CA TYR A 234 15.15 -23.73 2.90
C TYR A 234 15.48 -25.23 2.82
N ARG A 235 15.26 -25.98 3.92
CA ARG A 235 15.42 -27.45 3.94
C ARG A 235 14.50 -28.11 2.91
N GLU A 236 13.23 -27.70 2.84
CA GLU A 236 12.27 -28.18 1.84
C GLU A 236 12.72 -27.84 0.40
N ALA A 237 13.19 -26.62 0.15
CA ALA A 237 13.66 -26.22 -1.18
C ALA A 237 14.91 -27.02 -1.61
N ARG A 238 15.85 -27.27 -0.69
CA ARG A 238 17.07 -28.04 -0.97
C ARG A 238 16.79 -29.53 -1.19
N ALA A 239 15.88 -30.07 -0.40
CA ALA A 239 15.32 -31.40 -0.56
C ALA A 239 14.74 -31.62 -1.96
N VAL A 240 13.85 -30.70 -2.38
CA VAL A 240 13.21 -30.73 -3.70
C VAL A 240 14.25 -30.63 -4.83
N LEU A 241 15.26 -29.77 -4.68
CA LEU A 241 16.35 -29.66 -5.66
C LEU A 241 17.14 -30.98 -5.82
N ASN A 242 17.41 -31.67 -4.71
CA ASN A 242 18.11 -32.96 -4.73
C ASN A 242 17.25 -34.08 -5.34
N LEU A 243 15.95 -34.09 -5.05
CA LEU A 243 15.00 -35.07 -5.62
C LEU A 243 14.84 -34.89 -7.14
N LEU A 244 14.82 -33.65 -7.62
CA LEU A 244 14.63 -33.33 -9.04
C LEU A 244 15.94 -33.37 -9.84
N LYS A 245 17.00 -34.01 -9.34
CA LYS A 245 18.33 -34.02 -9.98
C LYS A 245 18.31 -34.45 -11.46
N ASN A 246 17.39 -35.34 -11.83
CA ASN A 246 17.30 -35.95 -13.16
C ASN A 246 16.27 -35.27 -14.10
N GLU A 247 15.45 -34.33 -13.62
CA GLU A 247 14.37 -33.69 -14.37
C GLU A 247 14.77 -32.27 -14.80
N HIS A 248 15.23 -32.09 -16.03
CA HIS A 248 15.88 -30.85 -16.48
C HIS A 248 15.02 -29.57 -16.33
N GLY A 249 13.70 -29.62 -16.58
CA GLY A 249 12.82 -28.45 -16.46
C GLY A 249 12.40 -28.11 -15.02
N ALA A 250 12.07 -29.12 -14.22
CA ALA A 250 11.65 -28.92 -12.83
C ALA A 250 12.84 -28.57 -11.93
N ARG A 251 14.04 -29.08 -12.25
CA ARG A 251 15.29 -28.73 -11.58
C ARG A 251 15.65 -27.26 -11.74
N GLU A 252 15.48 -26.70 -12.93
CA GLU A 252 15.73 -25.27 -13.17
C GLU A 252 14.81 -24.41 -12.28
N LYS A 253 13.52 -24.75 -12.23
CA LYS A 253 12.55 -24.08 -11.32
C LYS A 253 12.95 -24.24 -9.86
N ALA A 254 13.33 -25.43 -9.41
CA ALA A 254 13.80 -25.66 -8.05
C ALA A 254 15.09 -24.88 -7.72
N GLN A 255 16.01 -24.75 -8.69
CA GLN A 255 17.22 -23.96 -8.55
C GLN A 255 16.89 -22.47 -8.41
N ILE A 256 15.91 -21.96 -9.17
CA ILE A 256 15.42 -20.59 -9.00
C ILE A 256 14.88 -20.39 -7.58
N ILE A 257 14.12 -21.34 -7.01
CA ILE A 257 13.62 -21.25 -5.63
C ILE A 257 14.78 -21.13 -4.63
N VAL A 258 15.79 -22.01 -4.73
CA VAL A 258 16.93 -22.00 -3.81
C VAL A 258 17.78 -20.73 -3.96
N SER A 259 17.90 -20.18 -5.17
CA SER A 259 18.64 -18.94 -5.42
C SER A 259 18.00 -17.67 -4.80
N LYS A 260 16.75 -17.76 -4.32
CA LYS A 260 16.07 -16.62 -3.68
C LYS A 260 16.55 -16.35 -2.27
N PHE A 261 17.12 -17.34 -1.60
CA PHE A 261 17.61 -17.19 -0.25
C PHE A 261 18.94 -16.41 -0.26
N PRO A 262 19.07 -15.34 0.54
CA PRO A 262 20.32 -14.59 0.64
C PRO A 262 21.42 -15.46 1.28
N GLU A 263 22.59 -15.49 0.66
CA GLU A 263 23.73 -16.33 1.11
C GLU A 263 24.16 -15.99 2.53
N GLU A 264 24.16 -14.70 2.89
CA GLU A 264 24.47 -14.19 4.24
C GLU A 264 23.59 -14.85 5.32
N VAL A 265 22.28 -14.97 5.05
CA VAL A 265 21.31 -15.54 6.00
C VAL A 265 21.44 -17.06 6.08
N ILE A 266 21.78 -17.73 4.98
CA ILE A 266 22.04 -19.18 4.99
C ILE A 266 23.28 -19.49 5.82
N ASP A 267 24.36 -18.75 5.61
CA ASP A 267 25.63 -19.00 6.31
C ASP A 267 25.50 -18.73 7.82
N GLU A 268 24.68 -17.74 8.23
CA GLU A 268 24.34 -17.48 9.63
C GLU A 268 23.48 -18.61 10.25
N LEU A 269 22.44 -19.07 9.53
CA LEU A 269 21.50 -20.07 10.06
C LEU A 269 22.02 -21.51 9.97
N PHE A 270 23.00 -21.78 9.09
CA PHE A 270 23.57 -23.11 8.83
C PHE A 270 25.12 -23.10 8.81
N PRO A 271 25.80 -22.80 9.93
CA PRO A 271 27.26 -22.68 10.02
C PRO A 271 28.00 -24.00 9.76
N ALA A 272 27.33 -25.15 9.90
CA ALA A 272 27.85 -26.45 9.49
C ALA A 272 27.04 -26.96 8.29
N ARG A 273 27.63 -26.93 7.09
CA ARG A 273 27.04 -27.53 5.86
C ARG A 273 26.87 -29.06 5.91
N ASN A 274 27.11 -29.67 7.06
CA ASN A 274 27.24 -31.12 7.21
C ASN A 274 25.96 -31.73 7.78
N ALA A 275 25.49 -32.76 7.07
CA ALA A 275 24.41 -33.67 7.45
C ALA A 275 23.01 -33.04 7.55
N MET A 276 22.52 -32.51 6.43
CA MET A 276 21.08 -32.55 6.20
C MET A 276 20.72 -34.01 5.84
N GLU A 277 20.47 -34.83 6.85
CA GLU A 277 19.89 -36.16 6.65
C GLU A 277 18.51 -35.97 6.02
N PHE A 278 18.43 -36.33 4.74
CA PHE A 278 17.20 -36.25 4.00
C PHE A 278 16.51 -37.61 4.10
N SER A 279 15.35 -37.64 4.77
CA SER A 279 14.50 -38.82 4.76
C SER A 279 14.17 -39.20 3.31
N SER A 280 14.51 -40.42 2.93
CA SER A 280 14.21 -40.97 1.60
C SER A 280 12.69 -41.00 1.40
N LEU A 281 12.16 -40.11 0.56
CA LEU A 281 10.74 -40.04 0.20
C LEU A 281 10.41 -41.00 -0.94
N ASN A 282 9.15 -41.45 -0.98
CA ASN A 282 8.67 -42.47 -1.91
C ASN A 282 8.47 -41.91 -3.34
N ALA A 283 8.41 -42.78 -4.35
CA ALA A 283 8.21 -42.36 -5.75
C ALA A 283 6.90 -41.57 -6.01
N SER A 284 5.87 -41.78 -5.17
CA SER A 284 4.64 -40.97 -5.17
C SER A 284 4.88 -39.51 -4.80
N ASP A 285 5.81 -39.27 -3.88
CA ASP A 285 6.18 -37.94 -3.40
C ASP A 285 7.00 -37.21 -4.47
N ILE A 286 7.80 -37.93 -5.26
CA ILE A 286 8.54 -37.36 -6.39
C ILE A 286 7.58 -36.83 -7.47
N ARG A 287 6.52 -37.59 -7.80
CA ARG A 287 5.53 -37.16 -8.83
C ARG A 287 4.70 -35.97 -8.34
N SER A 288 4.38 -35.89 -7.05
CA SER A 288 3.66 -34.74 -6.49
C SER A 288 4.55 -33.48 -6.41
N VAL A 289 5.83 -33.65 -6.09
CA VAL A 289 6.85 -32.58 -6.06
C VAL A 289 7.20 -32.06 -7.46
N ASN A 290 7.18 -32.92 -8.48
CA ASN A 290 7.39 -32.53 -9.88
C ASN A 290 6.20 -31.74 -10.48
N SER A 291 5.10 -31.59 -9.74
CA SER A 291 3.98 -30.77 -10.22
C SER A 291 4.34 -29.29 -10.22
N ASP A 292 4.15 -28.63 -11.37
CA ASP A 292 4.30 -27.17 -11.49
C ASP A 292 3.51 -26.40 -10.43
N LYS A 293 2.32 -26.90 -10.05
CA LYS A 293 1.49 -26.29 -9.00
C LYS A 293 2.15 -26.37 -7.62
N TYR A 294 2.84 -27.47 -7.33
CA TYR A 294 3.58 -27.62 -6.08
C TYR A 294 4.79 -26.67 -6.05
N LEU A 295 5.58 -26.62 -7.13
CA LEU A 295 6.74 -25.72 -7.23
C LEU A 295 6.35 -24.24 -7.13
N ILE A 296 5.25 -23.83 -7.77
CA ILE A 296 4.71 -22.46 -7.66
C ILE A 296 4.31 -22.15 -6.22
N ARG A 297 3.65 -23.09 -5.53
CA ARG A 297 3.24 -22.91 -4.12
C ARG A 297 4.44 -22.85 -3.19
N LEU A 298 5.45 -23.69 -3.41
CA LEU A 298 6.71 -23.67 -2.67
C LEU A 298 7.43 -22.33 -2.88
N HIS A 299 7.57 -21.88 -4.13
CA HIS A 299 8.17 -20.58 -4.44
C HIS A 299 7.43 -19.43 -3.76
N LYS A 300 6.09 -19.45 -3.75
CA LYS A 300 5.28 -18.46 -3.03
C LYS A 300 5.57 -18.47 -1.52
N ARG A 301 5.63 -19.66 -0.90
CA ARG A 301 5.98 -19.80 0.53
C ARG A 301 7.38 -19.24 0.83
N VAL A 302 8.36 -19.55 -0.02
CA VAL A 302 9.73 -19.04 0.11
C VAL A 302 9.78 -17.51 0.04
N ILE A 303 9.08 -16.90 -0.94
CA ILE A 303 8.99 -15.44 -1.05
C ILE A 303 8.40 -14.85 0.23
N SER A 304 7.29 -15.41 0.73
CA SER A 304 6.64 -14.92 1.96
C SER A 304 7.51 -15.10 3.20
N ALA A 305 8.23 -16.21 3.34
CA ALA A 305 9.14 -16.47 4.46
C ALA A 305 10.32 -15.47 4.48
N ILE A 306 10.92 -15.20 3.31
CA ILE A 306 11.99 -14.22 3.15
C ILE A 306 11.50 -12.81 3.49
N GLN A 307 10.33 -12.41 2.97
CA GLN A 307 9.73 -11.12 3.29
C GLN A 307 9.43 -10.98 4.78
N TYR A 308 8.90 -12.03 5.41
CA TYR A 308 8.60 -12.04 6.85
C TYR A 308 9.87 -11.88 7.69
N HIS A 309 10.93 -12.63 7.38
CA HIS A 309 12.22 -12.53 8.06
C HIS A 309 12.89 -11.16 7.88
N HIS A 310 12.91 -10.60 6.66
CA HIS A 310 13.44 -9.25 6.47
C HIS A 310 12.66 -8.21 7.28
N ARG A 311 11.33 -8.34 7.37
CA ARG A 311 10.49 -7.45 8.16
C ARG A 311 10.78 -7.57 9.65
N THR A 312 10.83 -8.78 10.21
CA THR A 312 11.08 -8.98 11.65
C THR A 312 12.51 -8.60 12.03
N THR A 313 13.49 -8.87 11.16
CA THR A 313 14.89 -8.45 11.36
C THR A 313 15.05 -6.94 11.32
N ALA A 314 14.35 -6.26 10.41
CA ALA A 314 14.36 -4.80 10.35
C ALA A 314 13.67 -4.16 11.55
N GLN A 315 12.63 -4.80 12.12
CA GLN A 315 11.99 -4.34 13.35
C GLN A 315 12.86 -4.56 14.58
N TRP A 316 13.63 -5.65 14.60
CA TRP A 316 14.52 -6.01 15.72
C TRP A 316 15.76 -5.09 15.84
N ARG A 317 16.25 -4.55 14.72
CA ARG A 317 17.38 -3.62 14.69
C ARG A 317 17.00 -2.22 15.15
#